data_AF-A0A4Q9KI15-F1
#
_entry.id   AF-A0A4Q9KI15-F1
#
_cell.length_a   1.000
_cell.length_b   1.000
_cell.length_c   1.000
_cell.angle_alpha   90.00
_cell.angle_beta   90.00
_cell.angle_gamma   90.00
#
_symmetry.space_group_name_H-M   'P 1'
#
loop_
_entity.id
_entity.type
_entity.pdbx_description
1 polymer ?
#
loop_
_entity_poly.entity_id
_entity_poly.type
_entity_poly.pdbx_seq_one_letter_code
_entity_poly.pdbx_strand_id
1 'polypeptide(L)' 'MWDRVAKCESGNNWSINTGNGYYGGLQFKTSTWLSNGGGAYASRADLATRAEQITIANKLYDRSGLSAWACKA' A
#
# COMPACT_ATOMS: atom_id res chain seq x y z
N MET A 1 -1.43 13.05 -2.48
CA MET A 1 -0.12 12.44 -2.21
C MET A 1 -0.09 11.00 -2.72
N TRP A 2 -0.87 10.10 -2.11
CA TRP A 2 -0.86 8.66 -2.43
C TRP A 2 -1.13 8.31 -3.89
N ASP A 3 -1.95 9.08 -4.62
CA ASP A 3 -2.13 8.82 -6.06
C ASP A 3 -0.85 9.04 -6.88
N ARG A 4 0.02 9.97 -6.48
CA ARG A 4 1.30 10.16 -7.16
C ARG A 4 2.26 9.01 -6.87
N VAL A 5 2.27 8.56 -5.62
CA VAL A 5 3.04 7.37 -5.19
C VAL A 5 2.52 6.14 -5.92
N ALA A 6 1.21 5.88 -5.90
CA ALA A 6 0.59 4.75 -6.59
C ALA A 6 0.78 4.78 -8.10
N LYS A 7 0.78 5.97 -8.72
CA LYS A 7 1.11 6.11 -10.14
C LYS A 7 2.54 5.64 -10.45
N CYS A 8 3.49 5.92 -9.57
CA CYS A 8 4.88 5.52 -9.76
C CYS A 8 5.12 4.06 -9.36
N GLU A 9 4.49 3.58 -8.27
CA GLU A 9 4.66 2.24 -7.72
C GLU A 9 3.88 1.16 -8.50
N SER A 10 2.65 1.47 -8.94
CA SER A 10 1.76 0.49 -9.57
C SER A 10 1.09 0.97 -10.86
N GLY A 11 1.42 2.17 -11.35
CA GLY A 11 0.70 2.77 -12.48
C GLY A 11 -0.76 3.12 -12.17
N ASN A 12 -1.08 3.43 -10.90
CA ASN A 12 -2.44 3.65 -10.39
C ASN A 12 -3.33 2.39 -10.34
N ASN A 13 -2.75 1.19 -10.48
CA ASN A 13 -3.51 -0.04 -10.31
C ASN A 13 -3.56 -0.43 -8.82
N TRP A 14 -4.72 -0.21 -8.18
CA TRP A 14 -4.93 -0.50 -6.76
C TRP A 14 -5.15 -1.98 -6.45
N SER A 15 -5.40 -2.80 -7.48
CA SER A 15 -5.58 -4.25 -7.36
C SER A 15 -4.42 -5.00 -8.01
N ILE A 16 -3.27 -4.35 -8.17
CA ILE A 16 -2.09 -4.96 -8.76
C ILE A 16 -1.61 -6.12 -7.89
N ASN A 17 -1.33 -7.25 -8.55
CA ASN A 17 -0.68 -8.41 -7.98
C ASN A 17 0.11 -9.09 -9.09
N THR A 18 1.38 -8.72 -9.23
CA THR A 18 2.28 -9.28 -10.25
C THR A 18 3.02 -10.53 -9.77
N GLY A 19 2.76 -11.01 -8.55
CA GLY A 19 3.49 -12.12 -7.94
C GLY A 19 4.89 -11.75 -7.43
N ASN A 20 5.23 -10.46 -7.37
CA ASN A 20 6.53 -9.98 -6.85
C ASN A 20 6.60 -9.87 -5.32
N GLY A 21 5.58 -10.33 -4.60
CA GLY A 21 5.48 -10.27 -3.13
C GLY A 21 4.98 -8.94 -2.56
N TYR A 22 4.58 -8.01 -3.43
CA TYR A 22 3.97 -6.74 -3.08
C TYR A 22 2.58 -6.63 -3.70
N TYR A 23 1.68 -5.92 -3.03
CA TYR A 23 0.27 -5.93 -3.34
C TYR A 23 -0.33 -4.53 -3.32
N GLY A 24 -1.24 -4.29 -4.25
CA GLY A 24 -2.07 -3.10 -4.29
C GLY A 24 -1.35 -1.83 -4.75
N GLY A 25 -2.08 -0.72 -4.73
CA GLY A 25 -1.66 0.53 -5.38
C GLY A 25 -0.37 1.10 -4.84
N LEU A 26 -0.08 0.81 -3.57
CA LEU A 26 1.09 1.32 -2.86
C LEU A 26 2.15 0.25 -2.63
N GLN A 27 2.07 -0.87 -3.35
CA GLN A 27 3.04 -1.97 -3.31
C GLN A 27 3.35 -2.37 -1.86
N PHE A 28 2.34 -2.74 -1.08
CA PHE A 28 2.53 -3.19 0.30
C PHE A 28 3.04 -4.64 0.35
N LYS A 29 4.01 -4.92 1.22
CA LYS A 29 4.27 -6.30 1.66
C LYS A 29 3.14 -6.77 2.56
N THR A 30 2.78 -8.05 2.48
CA THR A 30 1.76 -8.66 3.36
C THR A 30 2.09 -8.47 4.84
N SER A 31 3.36 -8.65 5.24
CA SER A 31 3.77 -8.46 6.64
C SER A 31 3.53 -7.02 7.12
N THR A 32 3.98 -6.02 6.34
CA THR A 32 3.76 -4.60 6.65
C THR A 32 2.28 -4.25 6.67
N TRP A 33 1.50 -4.76 5.72
CA TRP A 33 0.05 -4.57 5.68
C TRP A 33 -0.62 -5.06 6.97
N LEU A 34 -0.34 -6.30 7.37
CA LEU A 34 -0.89 -6.90 8.58
C LEU A 34 -0.41 -6.19 9.85
N SER A 35 0.88 -5.85 9.95
CA SER A 35 1.45 -5.15 11.11
C SER A 35 0.88 -3.74 11.33
N ASN A 36 0.31 -3.11 10.29
CA ASN A 36 -0.34 -1.80 10.39
C ASN A 36 -1.87 -1.89 10.53
N GLY A 37 -2.41 -3.11 10.70
CA GLY A 37 -3.84 -3.35 10.92
C GLY A 37 -4.66 -3.50 9.63
N GLY A 38 -4.01 -3.67 8.48
CA GLY A 38 -4.69 -3.90 7.21
C GLY A 38 -5.48 -5.21 7.14
N GLY A 39 -5.13 -6.17 8.00
CA GLY A 39 -5.86 -7.43 8.16
C GLY A 39 -7.33 -7.26 8.57
N ALA A 40 -7.71 -6.10 9.11
CA ALA A 40 -9.11 -5.78 9.41
C ALA A 40 -9.95 -5.53 8.13
N TYR A 41 -9.32 -5.14 7.03
CA TYR A 41 -9.97 -4.89 5.75
C TYR A 41 -9.85 -6.09 4.82
N ALA A 42 -8.62 -6.60 4.66
CA ALA A 42 -8.36 -7.79 3.85
C ALA A 42 -7.04 -8.45 4.23
N SER A 43 -6.86 -9.72 3.86
CA SER A 43 -5.60 -10.44 4.10
C SER A 43 -4.39 -9.85 3.36
N ARG A 44 -4.62 -9.10 2.28
CA ARG A 44 -3.60 -8.42 1.46
C ARG A 44 -4.12 -7.08 0.97
N ALA A 45 -3.21 -6.17 0.63
CA ALA A 45 -3.56 -4.82 0.18
C ALA A 45 -4.31 -4.81 -1.17
N ASP A 46 -3.99 -5.69 -2.12
CA ASP A 46 -4.65 -5.77 -3.44
C ASP A 46 -6.15 -6.12 -3.38
N LEU A 47 -6.53 -6.82 -2.29
CA LEU A 47 -7.91 -7.22 -2.01
C LEU A 47 -8.70 -6.14 -1.28
N ALA A 48 -8.03 -5.13 -0.73
CA ALA A 48 -8.66 -4.00 -0.08
C ALA A 48 -8.92 -2.87 -1.08
N THR A 49 -9.94 -2.06 -0.81
CA THR A 49 -10.25 -0.89 -1.61
C THR A 49 -9.13 0.15 -1.51
N ARG A 50 -9.07 1.05 -2.49
CA ARG A 50 -8.15 2.19 -2.49
C ARG A 50 -8.20 2.99 -1.17
N ALA A 51 -9.40 3.24 -0.65
CA ALA A 51 -9.57 4.03 0.58
C ALA A 51 -8.99 3.31 1.81
N GLU A 52 -9.16 1.99 1.90
CA GLU A 52 -8.60 1.17 2.98
C GLU A 52 -7.07 1.10 2.86
N GLN A 53 -6.55 0.93 1.65
CA GLN A 53 -5.11 0.96 1.40
C GLN A 53 -4.47 2.30 1.84
N ILE A 54 -5.11 3.42 1.49
CA ILE A 54 -4.69 4.76 1.92
C ILE A 54 -4.75 4.92 3.43
N THR A 55 -5.76 4.35 4.09
CA THR A 55 -5.90 4.40 5.55
C THR A 55 -4.72 3.72 6.24
N ILE A 56 -4.32 2.54 5.77
CA ILE A 56 -3.13 1.84 6.28
C ILE A 56 -1.83 2.56 5.90
N ALA A 57 -1.78 3.16 4.71
CA ALA A 57 -0.65 3.98 4.28
C ALA A 57 -0.41 5.19 5.17
N ASN A 58 -1.48 5.89 5.57
CA ASN A 58 -1.40 7.00 6.52
C ASN A 58 -0.83 6.53 7.87
N LYS A 59 -1.29 5.39 8.39
CA LYS A 59 -0.75 4.82 9.64
C LYS A 59 0.75 4.49 9.53
N LEU A 60 1.18 3.93 8.41
CA LEU A 60 2.59 3.64 8.17
C LEU A 60 3.40 4.93 8.00
N TYR A 61 2.84 5.93 7.31
CA TYR A 61 3.44 7.24 7.12
C TYR A 61 3.66 7.97 8.45
N ASP A 62 2.69 7.94 9.35
CA ASP A 62 2.83 8.56 10.69
C ASP A 62 3.98 7.92 11.50
N ARG A 63 4.30 6.65 11.23
CA ARG A 63 5.37 5.91 11.91
C ARG A 63 6.74 6.02 11.25
N SER A 64 6.79 6.02 9.92
CA SER A 64 8.04 5.82 9.17
C SER A 64 8.24 6.85 8.04
N GLY A 65 7.34 7.83 7.92
CA GLY A 65 7.30 8.76 6.80
C GLY A 65 7.24 8.05 5.45
N LEU A 66 7.80 8.65 4.42
CA LEU A 66 7.85 8.06 3.06
C LEU A 66 8.93 6.99 2.89
N SER A 67 9.64 6.57 3.93
CA SER A 67 10.76 5.62 3.80
C SER A 67 10.36 4.26 3.24
N ALA A 68 9.09 3.87 3.40
CA ALA A 68 8.54 2.61 2.92
C ALA A 68 8.25 2.59 1.41
N TRP A 69 8.24 3.75 0.75
CA TRP A 69 7.96 3.87 -0.69
C TRP A 69 9.19 4.37 -1.43
N ALA A 70 9.54 3.66 -2.51
CA ALA A 70 10.70 4.01 -3.32
C ALA A 70 10.43 5.26 -4.15
N CYS A 71 9.21 5.36 -4.67
CA CYS A 71 8.71 6.54 -5.34
C CYS A 71 8.23 7.59 -4.31
N LYS A 72 9.19 8.33 -3.74
CA LYS A 72 8.93 9.54 -2.96
C LYS A 72 8.43 10.63 -3.92
N ALA A 73 7.13 10.67 -4.17
CA ALA A 73 6.51 11.71 -4.98
C ALA A 73 6.38 13.05 -4.25
#